data_AF-A0A940M2I2-F1
#
_entry.id   AF-A0A940M2I2-F1
#
_cell.length_a   1.000
_cell.length_b   1.000
_cell.length_c   1.000
_cell.angle_alpha   90.00
_cell.angle_beta   90.00
_cell.angle_gamma   90.00
#
_symmetry.space_group_name_H-M   'P 1'
#
loop_
_entity.id
_entity.type
_entity.pdbx_description
1 polymer ?
#
loop_
_entity_poly.entity_id
_entity_poly.type
_entity_poly.pdbx_seq_one_letter_code
_entity_poly.pdbx_strand_id
1 'polypeptide(L)'
;MKGPGADGPGVRAGATGDELPVARVPIDGRCYAYVFPCRWEDHCKIGFSNDPLSRIGALHPRWFEFFDVERGVLVEAESVRDARDLELALRAGLGEYNAPAPLAIRVQAGGHTEWFRGAEALLRGRIHALEHRGYRVHPLDGWLRAALEPRADRLHEWTLAQLDVDELDGRAGPTVAQRLVRDVLDAFDALGLAPDSRLAPRVLAWYRHYDPG
;
A
#
# COMPACT_ATOMS: atom_id res chain seq x y z
N MET A 1 -53.05 -7.07 -29.09
CA MET A 1 -51.99 -6.21 -29.65
C MET A 1 -51.03 -5.86 -28.52
N LYS A 2 -49.74 -6.13 -28.70
CA LYS A 2 -48.66 -6.00 -27.71
C LYS A 2 -47.63 -4.99 -28.25
N GLY A 3 -47.16 -4.08 -27.39
CA GLY A 3 -45.91 -3.32 -27.49
C GLY A 3 -46.06 -1.79 -27.66
N PRO A 4 -45.06 -0.96 -27.27
CA PRO A 4 -43.78 -1.29 -26.61
C PRO A 4 -43.53 -0.56 -25.26
N GLY A 5 -42.58 -1.08 -24.48
CA GLY A 5 -41.96 -0.39 -23.34
C GLY A 5 -40.50 0.00 -23.63
N ALA A 6 -39.81 0.44 -22.57
CA ALA A 6 -38.39 0.85 -22.46
C ALA A 6 -38.08 2.27 -23.01
N ASP A 7 -37.26 3.13 -22.39
CA ASP A 7 -36.22 2.97 -21.36
C ASP A 7 -36.13 4.24 -20.51
N GLY A 8 -36.03 4.09 -19.19
CA GLY A 8 -35.54 5.13 -18.28
C GLY A 8 -34.01 5.05 -18.19
N PRO A 9 -33.31 6.16 -17.90
CA PRO A 9 -31.85 6.14 -17.80
C PRO A 9 -31.44 5.27 -16.61
N GLY A 10 -30.76 4.16 -16.92
CA GLY A 10 -30.23 3.22 -15.94
C GLY A 10 -29.24 3.92 -15.01
N VAL A 11 -29.62 3.98 -13.73
CA VAL A 11 -28.70 4.18 -12.62
C VAL A 11 -27.63 3.08 -12.70
N ARG A 12 -26.39 3.46 -13.01
CA ARG A 12 -25.27 2.53 -12.96
C ARG A 12 -25.03 2.13 -11.50
N ALA A 13 -25.23 0.84 -11.23
CA ALA A 13 -24.80 0.18 -10.02
C ALA A 13 -23.28 0.40 -9.83
N GLY A 14 -22.89 0.71 -8.59
CA GLY A 14 -21.52 1.08 -8.24
C GLY A 14 -20.50 0.01 -8.63
N ALA A 15 -19.44 0.46 -9.29
CA ALA A 15 -18.21 -0.30 -9.44
C ALA A 15 -17.54 -0.37 -8.06
N THR A 16 -17.64 -1.52 -7.41
CA THR A 16 -16.75 -1.92 -6.32
C THR A 16 -15.32 -1.99 -6.86
N GLY A 17 -14.38 -1.35 -6.14
CA GLY A 17 -13.01 -1.12 -6.56
C GLY A 17 -12.26 -2.36 -7.03
N ASP A 18 -11.68 -2.26 -8.23
CA ASP A 18 -10.73 -3.21 -8.76
C ASP A 18 -9.33 -2.59 -8.59
N GLU A 19 -8.75 -2.80 -7.41
CA GLU A 19 -7.31 -2.62 -7.17
C GLU A 19 -6.53 -3.33 -8.30
N LEU A 20 -5.29 -2.91 -8.56
CA LEU A 20 -4.34 -3.74 -9.33
C LEU A 20 -4.57 -5.21 -8.95
N PRO A 21 -4.90 -6.12 -9.90
CA PRO A 21 -5.33 -7.47 -9.56
C PRO A 21 -4.28 -8.01 -8.61
N VAL A 22 -4.67 -8.17 -7.33
CA VAL A 22 -3.77 -8.65 -6.29
C VAL A 22 -3.26 -9.95 -6.85
N ALA A 23 -2.01 -9.95 -7.30
CA ALA A 23 -1.41 -11.12 -7.91
C ALA A 23 -1.67 -12.23 -6.90
N ARG A 24 -2.42 -13.27 -7.32
CA ARG A 24 -2.86 -14.35 -6.43
C ARG A 24 -1.62 -14.78 -5.67
N VAL A 25 -1.54 -14.36 -4.41
CA VAL A 25 -0.26 -14.29 -3.69
C VAL A 25 0.32 -15.69 -3.75
N PRO A 26 1.56 -15.89 -4.22
CA PRO A 26 2.26 -17.13 -3.98
C PRO A 26 2.30 -17.31 -2.46
N ILE A 27 1.37 -18.12 -1.96
CA ILE A 27 1.28 -18.63 -0.59
C ILE A 27 2.44 -19.61 -0.42
N ASP A 28 3.65 -19.10 -0.25
CA ASP A 28 4.59 -19.86 0.57
C ASP A 28 4.12 -19.91 2.04
N GLY A 29 3.03 -19.21 2.38
CA GLY A 29 2.39 -19.23 3.69
C GLY A 29 3.03 -18.25 4.68
N ARG A 30 4.01 -17.46 4.22
CA ARG A 30 4.75 -16.55 5.10
C ARG A 30 3.88 -15.39 5.55
N CYS A 31 4.04 -15.07 6.84
CA CYS A 31 3.42 -13.92 7.46
C CYS A 31 4.54 -13.03 7.98
N TYR A 32 4.26 -11.74 8.18
CA TYR A 32 5.27 -10.78 8.61
C TYR A 32 4.73 -9.95 9.75
N ALA A 33 5.50 -9.80 10.82
CA ALA A 33 5.32 -8.67 11.71
C ALA A 33 5.98 -7.44 11.08
N TYR A 34 5.30 -6.30 11.06
CA TYR A 34 5.78 -5.09 10.41
C TYR A 34 5.92 -3.94 11.39
N VAL A 35 6.88 -3.06 11.12
CA VAL A 35 6.99 -1.73 11.69
C VAL A 35 7.00 -0.75 10.53
N PHE A 36 5.99 0.12 10.47
CA PHE A 36 5.85 1.19 9.47
C PHE A 36 6.01 2.56 10.16
N PRO A 37 7.22 3.13 10.19
CA PRO A 37 7.45 4.48 10.69
C PRO A 37 6.85 5.53 9.75
N CYS A 38 6.39 6.65 10.30
CA CYS A 38 6.01 7.82 9.53
C CYS A 38 7.26 8.64 9.16
N ARG A 39 7.26 9.30 8.00
CA ARG A 39 8.41 10.08 7.51
C ARG A 39 8.65 11.36 8.31
N TRP A 40 7.58 12.04 8.71
CA TRP A 40 7.64 13.42 9.22
C TRP A 40 7.50 13.55 10.73
N GLU A 41 7.13 12.46 11.39
CA GLU A 41 6.91 12.41 12.83
C GLU A 41 7.50 11.12 13.36
N ASP A 42 7.94 11.13 14.61
CA ASP A 42 8.38 9.93 15.31
C ASP A 42 7.18 9.05 15.72
N HIS A 43 6.32 8.71 14.75
CA HIS A 43 5.24 7.75 14.87
C HIS A 43 5.59 6.48 14.13
N CYS A 44 5.06 5.36 14.59
CA CYS A 44 5.06 4.14 13.82
C CYS A 44 3.78 3.33 14.05
N LYS A 45 3.38 2.58 13.02
CA LYS A 45 2.42 1.49 13.13
C LYS A 45 3.16 0.17 13.30
N ILE A 46 2.75 -0.62 14.28
CA ILE A 46 3.20 -2.01 14.44
C ILE A 46 2.02 -2.93 14.13
N GLY A 47 2.24 -4.07 13.50
CA GLY A 47 1.20 -5.07 13.29
C GLY A 47 1.75 -6.32 12.62
N PHE A 48 0.87 -7.15 12.07
CA PHE A 48 1.29 -8.25 11.21
C PHE A 48 0.36 -8.42 9.99
N SER A 49 0.87 -8.99 8.90
CA SER A 49 0.12 -9.28 7.67
C SER A 49 0.79 -10.40 6.87
N ASN A 50 0.01 -11.17 6.12
CA ASN A 50 0.54 -12.03 5.05
C ASN A 50 0.81 -11.26 3.75
N ASP A 51 0.24 -10.07 3.61
CA ASP A 51 0.47 -9.14 2.50
C ASP A 51 0.77 -7.73 3.05
N PRO A 52 2.04 -7.44 3.39
CA PRO A 52 2.46 -6.11 3.83
C PRO A 52 2.20 -4.99 2.80
N LEU A 53 2.29 -5.27 1.49
CA LEU A 53 2.04 -4.27 0.43
C LEU A 53 0.57 -3.85 0.42
N SER A 54 -0.35 -4.81 0.42
CA SER A 54 -1.78 -4.49 0.51
C SER A 54 -2.12 -3.81 1.84
N ARG A 55 -1.47 -4.23 2.94
CA ARG A 55 -1.70 -3.64 4.26
C ARG A 55 -1.26 -2.18 4.34
N ILE A 56 -0.08 -1.83 3.83
CA ILE A 56 0.41 -0.44 3.87
C ILE A 56 -0.43 0.47 2.97
N GLY A 57 -0.86 -0.01 1.80
CA GLY A 57 -1.78 0.71 0.91
C GLY A 57 -3.18 0.93 1.48
N ALA A 58 -3.68 -0.03 2.28
CA ALA A 58 -4.94 0.14 3.01
C ALA A 58 -4.88 1.24 4.08
N LEU A 59 -3.70 1.49 4.67
CA LEU A 59 -3.51 2.55 5.67
C LEU A 59 -3.51 3.95 5.03
N HIS A 60 -2.82 4.11 3.91
CA HIS A 60 -2.70 5.40 3.21
C HIS A 60 -2.52 5.18 1.68
N PRO A 61 -3.26 5.89 0.81
CA PRO A 61 -3.12 5.74 -0.65
C PRO A 61 -1.71 6.09 -1.13
N ARG A 62 -1.16 7.22 -0.66
CA ARG A 62 0.21 7.67 -0.93
C ARG A 62 1.17 7.19 0.15
N TRP A 63 1.12 5.90 0.47
CA TRP A 63 1.90 5.31 1.57
C TRP A 63 3.41 5.55 1.39
N PHE A 64 3.91 5.65 0.17
CA PHE A 64 5.32 5.87 -0.19
C PHE A 64 5.82 7.27 0.22
N GLU A 65 4.93 8.25 0.32
CA GLU A 65 5.23 9.60 0.85
C GLU A 65 5.01 9.69 2.36
N PHE A 66 3.97 9.01 2.86
CA PHE A 66 3.55 9.11 4.25
C PHE A 66 4.46 8.32 5.20
N PHE A 67 4.78 7.07 4.83
CA PHE A 67 5.65 6.20 5.61
C PHE A 67 7.11 6.38 5.20
N ASP A 68 7.98 6.22 6.18
CA ASP A 68 9.42 6.12 5.99
C ASP A 68 9.77 4.70 5.56
N VAL A 69 9.72 4.45 4.25
CA VAL A 69 9.97 3.12 3.68
C VAL A 69 11.41 2.64 3.90
N GLU A 70 12.36 3.57 4.05
CA GLU A 70 13.77 3.26 4.29
C GLU A 70 14.02 2.81 5.73
N ARG A 71 13.27 3.38 6.70
CA ARG A 71 13.34 3.00 8.11
C ARG A 71 12.36 1.90 8.49
N GLY A 72 11.42 1.56 7.61
CA GLY A 72 10.48 0.46 7.80
C GLY A 72 11.15 -0.91 7.76
N VAL A 73 10.58 -1.86 8.48
CA VAL A 73 11.08 -3.24 8.50
C VAL A 73 9.94 -4.26 8.55
N LEU A 74 10.24 -5.47 8.08
CA LEU A 74 9.42 -6.66 8.21
C LEU A 74 10.22 -7.77 8.88
N VAL A 75 9.63 -8.45 9.85
CA VAL A 75 10.17 -9.67 10.46
C VAL A 75 9.37 -10.85 9.91
N GLU A 76 10.04 -11.75 9.20
CA GLU A 76 9.44 -12.94 8.61
C GLU A 76 9.06 -13.95 9.69
N ALA A 77 7.83 -14.46 9.61
CA ALA A 77 7.26 -15.45 10.49
C ALA A 77 6.97 -16.75 9.75
N GLU A 78 7.07 -17.86 10.47
CA GLU A 78 6.80 -19.20 9.92
C GLU A 78 5.31 -19.53 9.86
N SER A 79 4.49 -18.79 10.62
CA SER A 79 3.05 -18.95 10.68
C SER A 79 2.35 -17.66 11.13
N VAL A 80 1.02 -17.62 11.01
CA VAL A 80 0.21 -16.52 11.57
C VAL A 80 0.35 -16.41 13.08
N ARG A 81 0.52 -17.54 13.78
CA ARG A 81 0.71 -17.53 15.24
C ARG A 81 2.04 -16.90 15.61
N ASP A 82 3.11 -17.32 14.94
CA ASP A 82 4.44 -16.74 15.12
C ASP A 82 4.45 -15.25 14.78
N ALA A 83 3.77 -14.82 13.72
CA ALA A 83 3.64 -13.40 13.38
C ALA A 83 2.94 -12.57 14.48
N ARG A 84 1.92 -13.13 15.14
CA ARG A 84 1.28 -12.51 16.30
C ARG A 84 2.21 -12.45 17.51
N ASP A 85 2.96 -13.52 17.75
CA ASP A 85 3.92 -13.55 18.85
C ASP A 85 5.06 -12.54 18.63
N LEU A 86 5.51 -12.38 17.39
CA LEU A 86 6.46 -11.34 16.98
C LEU A 86 5.88 -9.93 17.13
N GLU A 87 4.64 -9.70 16.68
CA GLU A 87 3.93 -8.43 16.87
C GLU A 87 3.82 -8.05 18.35
N LEU A 88 3.42 -9.02 19.20
CA LEU A 88 3.38 -8.87 20.65
C LEU A 88 4.75 -8.55 21.24
N ALA A 89 5.80 -9.25 20.81
CA ALA A 89 7.16 -9.00 21.27
C ALA A 89 7.66 -7.59 20.88
N LEU A 90 7.33 -7.13 19.67
CA LEU A 90 7.67 -5.80 19.19
C LEU A 90 6.95 -4.70 19.98
N ARG A 91 5.69 -4.89 20.38
CA ARG A 91 4.92 -3.87 21.12
C ARG A 91 4.95 -3.99 22.64
N ALA A 92 5.49 -5.09 23.19
CA ALA A 92 5.48 -5.36 24.63
C ALA A 92 6.03 -4.18 25.44
N GLY A 93 5.30 -3.70 26.44
CA GLY A 93 5.75 -2.59 27.29
C GLY A 93 5.84 -1.21 26.60
N LEU A 94 5.32 -1.03 25.38
CA LEU A 94 5.24 0.28 24.72
C LEU A 94 4.00 1.09 25.14
N GLY A 95 3.34 0.72 26.25
CA GLY A 95 2.08 1.33 26.67
C GLY A 95 2.15 2.84 26.86
N GLU A 96 3.27 3.34 27.37
CA GLU A 96 3.53 4.78 27.59
C GLU A 96 3.79 5.55 26.29
N TYR A 97 4.09 4.84 25.20
CA TYR A 97 4.36 5.40 23.88
C TYR A 97 3.11 5.38 22.99
N ASN A 98 2.00 4.81 23.46
CA ASN A 98 0.75 4.76 22.68
C ASN A 98 0.35 6.16 22.21
N ALA A 99 0.06 6.26 20.92
CA ALA A 99 -0.39 7.48 20.29
C ALA A 99 -1.66 7.21 19.48
N PRO A 100 -2.54 8.20 19.29
CA PRO A 100 -3.61 8.08 18.31
C PRO A 100 -3.02 7.90 16.90
N ALA A 101 -3.77 7.25 16.02
CA ALA A 101 -3.42 7.21 14.60
C ALA A 101 -3.33 8.64 14.04
N PRO A 102 -2.33 8.95 13.20
CA PRO A 102 -2.29 10.22 12.48
C PRO A 102 -3.56 10.49 11.68
N LEU A 103 -3.99 11.75 11.58
CA LEU A 103 -5.26 12.13 10.94
C LEU A 103 -5.37 11.71 9.47
N ALA A 104 -4.24 11.61 8.77
CA ALA A 104 -4.19 11.19 7.37
C ALA A 104 -4.46 9.69 7.18
N ILE A 105 -4.37 8.88 8.24
CA ILE A 105 -4.64 7.43 8.17
C ILE A 105 -6.13 7.18 7.98
N ARG A 106 -6.45 6.26 7.06
CA ARG A 106 -7.84 5.83 6.85
C ARG A 106 -8.40 5.18 8.12
N VAL A 107 -9.47 5.75 8.66
CA VAL A 107 -10.10 5.35 9.93
C VAL A 107 -10.41 3.85 10.00
N GLN A 108 -10.84 3.25 8.88
CA GLN A 108 -11.20 1.82 8.79
C GLN A 108 -9.99 0.88 8.91
N ALA A 109 -8.78 1.36 8.59
CA ALA A 109 -7.56 0.55 8.59
C ALA A 109 -6.64 0.85 9.77
N GLY A 110 -6.83 2.00 10.44
CA GLY A 110 -5.89 2.57 11.40
C GLY A 110 -5.61 1.70 12.62
N GLY A 111 -6.61 1.04 13.21
CA GLY A 111 -6.45 0.39 14.51
C GLY A 111 -6.16 1.42 15.62
N HIS A 112 -6.66 1.18 16.84
CA HIS A 112 -6.59 2.19 17.92
C HIS A 112 -5.42 2.00 18.90
N THR A 113 -4.81 0.82 18.94
CA THR A 113 -3.82 0.44 19.99
C THR A 113 -2.47 0.02 19.42
N GLU A 114 -2.23 0.30 18.15
CA GLU A 114 -1.09 -0.21 17.40
C GLU A 114 -0.19 0.92 16.86
N TRP A 115 -0.47 2.16 17.28
CA TRP A 115 0.29 3.36 16.95
C TRP A 115 1.09 3.81 18.15
N PHE A 116 2.36 4.10 17.92
CA PHE A 116 3.30 4.51 18.96
C PHE A 116 4.04 5.75 18.52
N ARG A 117 4.37 6.64 19.46
CA ARG A 117 5.23 7.81 19.24
C ARG A 117 6.41 7.79 20.21
N GLY A 118 7.63 8.07 19.74
CA GLY A 118 8.80 8.09 20.64
C GLY A 118 9.49 6.74 20.85
N ALA A 119 9.07 5.69 20.14
CA ALA A 119 9.46 4.30 20.43
C ALA A 119 10.61 3.77 19.54
N GLU A 120 11.16 4.58 18.64
CA GLU A 120 12.08 4.12 17.60
C GLU A 120 13.31 3.39 18.17
N ALA A 121 14.00 3.97 19.14
CA ALA A 121 15.23 3.40 19.69
C ALA A 121 14.97 2.03 20.34
N LEU A 122 13.85 1.88 21.05
CA LEU A 122 13.42 0.62 21.65
C LEU A 122 13.09 -0.42 20.58
N LEU A 123 12.38 -0.02 19.52
CA LEU A 123 12.02 -0.91 18.41
C LEU A 123 13.26 -1.39 17.67
N ARG A 124 14.21 -0.49 17.38
CA ARG A 124 15.49 -0.85 16.75
C ARG A 124 16.24 -1.92 17.55
N GLY A 125 16.32 -1.76 18.87
CA GLY A 125 16.92 -2.76 19.75
C GLY A 125 16.19 -4.11 19.72
N ARG A 126 14.85 -4.10 19.65
CA ARG A 126 14.04 -5.33 19.58
C ARG A 126 14.18 -6.05 18.25
N ILE A 127 14.15 -5.31 17.14
CA ILE A 127 14.38 -5.85 15.80
C ILE A 127 15.75 -6.52 15.75
N HIS A 128 16.79 -5.85 16.24
CA HIS A 128 18.13 -6.42 16.30
C HIS A 128 18.21 -7.68 17.18
N ALA A 129 17.52 -7.69 18.32
CA ALA A 129 17.43 -8.89 19.16
C ALA A 129 16.71 -10.06 18.46
N LEU A 130 15.72 -9.79 17.61
CA LEU A 130 15.04 -10.81 16.80
C LEU A 130 15.97 -11.35 15.71
N GLU A 131 16.74 -10.48 15.04
CA GLU A 131 17.77 -10.92 14.08
C GLU A 131 18.80 -11.85 14.72
N HIS A 132 19.32 -11.49 15.91
CA HIS A 132 20.26 -12.32 16.66
C HIS A 132 19.67 -13.67 17.09
N ARG A 133 18.36 -13.74 17.27
CA ARG A 133 17.64 -15.00 17.54
C ARG A 133 17.39 -15.84 16.29
N GLY A 134 17.80 -15.37 15.12
CA GLY A 134 17.74 -16.08 13.84
C GLY A 134 16.51 -15.75 12.98
N TYR A 135 15.66 -14.80 13.39
CA TYR A 135 14.57 -14.35 12.53
C TYR A 135 15.11 -13.58 11.33
N ARG A 136 14.53 -13.80 10.16
CA ARG A 136 14.85 -12.98 8.97
C ARG A 136 14.16 -11.63 9.10
N VAL A 137 14.95 -10.58 9.01
CA VAL A 137 14.46 -9.21 8.95
C VAL A 137 14.74 -8.65 7.56
N HIS A 138 13.71 -8.06 6.97
CA HIS A 138 13.73 -7.48 5.65
C HIS A 138 13.58 -5.97 5.76
N PRO A 139 14.48 -5.17 5.17
CA PRO A 139 14.22 -3.76 4.92
C PRO A 139 12.93 -3.59 4.11
N LEU A 140 12.07 -2.66 4.51
CA LEU A 140 10.75 -2.53 3.92
C LEU A 140 10.82 -2.09 2.45
N ASP A 141 11.69 -1.15 2.11
CA ASP A 141 11.90 -0.66 0.74
C ASP A 141 12.27 -1.80 -0.23
N GLY A 142 13.25 -2.64 0.15
CA GLY A 142 13.70 -3.77 -0.65
C GLY A 142 12.62 -4.83 -0.80
N TRP A 143 11.88 -5.11 0.28
CA TRP A 143 10.77 -6.05 0.23
C TRP A 143 9.62 -5.54 -0.64
N LEU A 144 9.22 -4.27 -0.50
CA LEU A 144 8.15 -3.66 -1.31
C LEU A 144 8.52 -3.62 -2.79
N ARG A 145 9.78 -3.30 -3.11
CA ARG A 145 10.31 -3.37 -4.47
C ARG A 145 10.13 -4.78 -5.05
N ALA A 146 10.58 -5.80 -4.32
CA ALA A 146 10.44 -7.20 -4.75
C ALA A 146 8.96 -7.63 -4.87
N ALA A 147 8.06 -7.09 -4.05
CA ALA A 147 6.63 -7.34 -4.14
C ALA A 147 5.97 -6.65 -5.33
N LEU A 148 6.42 -5.45 -5.70
CA LEU A 148 5.86 -4.69 -6.83
C LEU A 148 6.42 -5.11 -8.18
N GLU A 149 7.67 -5.58 -8.25
CA GLU A 149 8.31 -5.97 -9.51
C GLU A 149 7.45 -6.91 -10.38
N PRO A 150 6.87 -8.01 -9.86
CA PRO A 150 6.03 -8.91 -10.66
C PRO A 150 4.69 -8.30 -11.07
N ARG A 151 4.24 -7.24 -10.37
CA ARG A 151 3.01 -6.50 -10.71
C ARG A 151 3.26 -5.51 -11.84
N ALA A 152 4.51 -5.09 -12.03
CA ALA A 152 4.89 -4.12 -13.05
C ALA A 152 4.55 -4.60 -14.47
N ASP A 153 4.69 -5.91 -14.73
CA ASP A 153 4.38 -6.52 -16.03
C ASP A 153 2.90 -6.38 -16.43
N ARG A 154 2.01 -6.15 -15.46
CA ARG A 154 0.57 -5.97 -15.70
C ARG A 154 0.12 -4.52 -15.76
N LEU A 155 1.03 -3.56 -15.53
CA LEU A 155 0.68 -2.13 -15.51
C LEU A 155 0.06 -1.68 -16.84
N HIS A 156 0.57 -2.18 -17.96
CA HIS A 156 0.04 -1.85 -19.29
C HIS A 156 -1.47 -2.12 -19.38
N GLU A 157 -1.87 -3.38 -19.18
CA GLU A 157 -3.26 -3.80 -19.31
C GLU A 157 -4.14 -3.20 -18.21
N TRP A 158 -3.63 -3.14 -16.97
CA TRP A 158 -4.38 -2.59 -15.85
C TRP A 158 -4.69 -1.11 -16.05
N THR A 159 -3.70 -0.29 -16.41
CA THR A 159 -3.94 1.16 -16.60
C THR A 159 -4.94 1.46 -17.71
N LEU A 160 -4.93 0.68 -18.81
CA LEU A 160 -5.91 0.79 -19.88
C LEU A 160 -7.32 0.33 -19.47
N ALA A 161 -7.42 -0.61 -18.53
CA ALA A 161 -8.70 -1.03 -17.98
C ALA A 161 -9.29 -0.01 -16.98
N GLN A 162 -8.44 0.79 -16.33
CA GLN A 162 -8.87 1.79 -15.35
C GLN A 162 -9.24 3.14 -15.97
N LEU A 163 -8.59 3.53 -17.06
CA LEU A 163 -8.72 4.87 -17.66
C LEU A 163 -9.37 4.79 -19.04
N ASP A 164 -10.47 5.52 -19.20
CA ASP A 164 -11.10 5.66 -20.51
C ASP A 164 -10.43 6.75 -21.38
N VAL A 165 -10.96 6.90 -22.60
CA VAL A 165 -10.45 7.85 -23.60
C VAL A 165 -10.56 9.30 -23.12
N ASP A 166 -11.65 9.66 -22.44
CA ASP A 166 -11.89 11.04 -22.00
C ASP A 166 -11.05 11.38 -20.77
N GLU A 167 -10.78 10.41 -19.89
CA GLU A 167 -9.85 10.52 -18.78
C GLU A 167 -8.41 10.69 -19.28
N LEU A 168 -7.98 9.89 -20.25
CA LEU A 168 -6.64 10.00 -20.82
C LEU A 168 -6.42 11.31 -21.60
N ASP A 169 -7.46 11.83 -22.24
CA ASP A 169 -7.40 13.10 -22.99
C ASP A 169 -7.61 14.33 -22.09
N GLY A 170 -7.77 14.15 -20.78
CA GLY A 170 -8.01 15.25 -19.83
C GLY A 170 -9.37 15.94 -19.99
N ARG A 171 -10.31 15.32 -20.72
CA ARG A 171 -11.66 15.85 -20.97
C ARG A 171 -12.63 15.56 -19.83
N ALA A 172 -12.35 14.55 -19.02
CA ALA A 172 -13.17 14.15 -17.87
C ALA A 172 -12.94 15.01 -16.60
N GLY A 173 -11.93 15.89 -16.58
CA GLY A 173 -11.46 16.53 -15.35
C GLY A 173 -10.88 15.52 -14.34
N PRO A 174 -10.61 15.92 -13.09
CA PRO A 174 -9.97 15.04 -12.09
C PRO A 174 -10.90 13.91 -11.59
N THR A 175 -10.67 12.68 -12.03
CA THR A 175 -11.47 11.52 -11.60
C THR A 175 -10.84 10.73 -10.44
N VAL A 176 -11.64 9.88 -9.79
CA VAL A 176 -11.14 8.95 -8.76
C VAL A 176 -10.20 7.91 -9.38
N ALA A 177 -10.52 7.40 -10.57
CA ALA A 177 -9.70 6.42 -11.28
C ALA A 177 -8.33 7.01 -11.67
N GLN A 178 -8.32 8.24 -12.19
CA GLN A 178 -7.08 8.98 -12.45
C GLN A 178 -6.19 9.12 -11.22
N ARG A 179 -6.77 9.48 -10.06
CA ARG A 179 -6.01 9.57 -8.80
C ARG A 179 -5.46 8.22 -8.36
N LEU A 180 -6.28 7.17 -8.41
CA LEU A 180 -5.86 5.81 -8.06
C LEU A 180 -4.70 5.32 -8.95
N VAL A 181 -4.83 5.49 -10.27
CA VAL A 181 -3.77 5.12 -11.21
C VAL A 181 -2.51 5.93 -10.94
N ARG A 182 -2.63 7.23 -10.71
CA ARG A 182 -1.48 8.09 -10.38
C ARG A 182 -0.78 7.65 -9.11
N ASP A 183 -1.51 7.44 -8.01
CA ASP A 183 -0.94 6.99 -6.74
C ASP A 183 -0.19 5.66 -6.89
N VAL A 184 -0.71 4.74 -7.73
CA VAL A 184 -0.03 3.49 -8.05
C VAL A 184 1.26 3.75 -8.83
N LEU A 185 1.24 4.54 -9.89
CA LEU A 185 2.43 4.83 -10.70
C LEU A 185 3.51 5.59 -9.91
N ASP A 186 3.09 6.54 -9.08
CA ASP A 186 3.98 7.27 -8.16
C ASP A 186 4.63 6.31 -7.15
N ALA A 187 3.93 5.26 -6.69
CA ALA A 187 4.51 4.26 -5.81
C ALA A 187 5.60 3.41 -6.51
N PHE A 188 5.43 3.10 -7.79
CA PHE A 188 6.46 2.45 -8.61
C PHE A 188 7.69 3.37 -8.75
N ASP A 189 7.46 4.63 -9.13
CA ASP A 189 8.52 5.62 -9.30
C ASP A 189 9.29 5.88 -7.98
N ALA A 190 8.57 6.06 -6.86
CA ALA A 190 9.16 6.27 -5.54
C ALA A 190 10.06 5.13 -5.05
N LEU A 191 9.86 3.90 -5.56
CA LEU A 191 10.71 2.74 -5.25
C LEU A 191 11.81 2.48 -6.29
N GLY A 192 11.93 3.36 -7.28
CA GLY A 192 12.89 3.27 -8.38
C GLY A 192 12.50 2.25 -9.45
N LEU A 193 11.24 1.85 -9.51
CA LEU A 193 10.71 0.92 -10.49
C LEU A 193 10.15 1.71 -11.67
N ALA A 194 10.99 2.05 -12.64
CA ALA A 194 10.59 2.89 -13.79
C ALA A 194 9.31 2.35 -14.47
N PRO A 195 8.16 3.04 -14.34
CA PRO A 195 6.91 2.57 -14.93
C PRO A 195 6.88 2.81 -16.45
N ASP A 196 7.67 3.77 -16.94
CA ASP A 196 7.61 4.32 -18.30
C ASP A 196 7.68 3.27 -19.42
N SER A 197 8.56 2.28 -19.30
CA SER A 197 8.73 1.23 -20.31
C SER A 197 7.59 0.21 -20.33
N ARG A 198 6.71 0.24 -19.31
CA ARG A 198 5.64 -0.72 -19.05
C ARG A 198 4.25 -0.13 -19.29
N LEU A 199 4.16 1.15 -19.66
CA LEU A 199 2.89 1.84 -19.90
C LEU A 199 2.57 1.94 -21.39
N ALA A 200 1.27 1.97 -21.72
CA ALA A 200 0.85 2.38 -23.05
C ALA A 200 1.27 3.85 -23.30
N PRO A 201 1.71 4.23 -24.52
CA PRO A 201 2.20 5.59 -24.78
C PRO A 201 1.23 6.70 -24.38
N ARG A 202 -0.07 6.46 -24.53
CA ARG A 202 -1.13 7.42 -24.16
C ARG A 202 -1.29 7.56 -22.64
N VAL A 203 -1.16 6.47 -21.89
CA VAL A 203 -1.13 6.50 -20.41
C VAL A 203 0.11 7.23 -19.94
N LEU A 204 1.28 6.96 -20.53
CA LEU A 204 2.53 7.64 -20.21
C LEU A 204 2.44 9.15 -20.48
N ALA A 205 1.87 9.55 -21.61
CA ALA A 205 1.64 10.95 -21.93
C ALA A 205 0.72 11.62 -20.90
N TRP A 206 -0.41 11.00 -20.56
CA TRP A 206 -1.31 11.48 -19.50
C TRP A 206 -0.59 11.59 -18.14
N TYR A 207 0.20 10.58 -17.77
CA TYR A 207 0.91 10.55 -16.49
C TYR A 207 1.90 11.71 -16.36
N ARG A 208 2.68 11.98 -17.42
CA ARG A 208 3.68 13.05 -17.51
C ARG A 208 3.11 14.45 -17.74
N HIS A 209 1.93 14.57 -18.33
CA HIS A 209 1.35 15.87 -18.70
C HIS A 209 0.70 16.60 -17.52
N TYR A 210 0.56 15.94 -16.36
CA TYR A 210 -0.04 16.54 -15.18
C TYR A 210 1.04 17.03 -14.21
N ASP A 211 1.21 18.35 -14.15
CA ASP A 211 1.97 19.04 -13.11
C ASP A 211 0.97 19.50 -12.03
N PRO A 212 0.97 18.93 -10.81
CA PRO A 212 0.21 19.48 -9.72
C PRO A 212 1.01 20.68 -9.18
N GLY A 213 0.59 21.88 -9.57
CA GLY A 213 0.96 23.09 -8.82
C GLY A 213 0.52 22.99 -7.35
#